data_AF-A0A813NE79-F1
#
_entry.id   AF-A0A813NE79-F1
#
_cell.length_a   1.000
_cell.length_b   1.000
_cell.length_c   1.000
_cell.angle_alpha   90.00
_cell.angle_beta   90.00
_cell.angle_gamma   90.00
#
_symmetry.space_group_name_H-M   'P 1'
#
loop_
_entity.id
_entity.type
_entity.pdbx_description
1 polymer ?
#
loop_
_entity_poly.entity_id
_entity_poly.type
_entity_poly.pdbx_seq_one_letter_code
_entity_poly.pdbx_strand_id
1 'polypeptide(L)'
;MLGNKDQQCLFYNSSIGINLHDASANLADLNSEDKPFVLKLHSSKGLGKDNVKNEEDDSSLAQQLNDVQQNQSHPIIEDIRERLAKANEVDKKDIKIIRVYAGTFNVVYTLTNLKPIDNQSLLQLEKNLKNEFDKFLSVKIHPLLYRPSFDISYFDERGNKTFPNYSDTYQIGPPERTIPYIQPAGWTGYGLRVLGKYKDGDTWLDPFLHSANWYRAFHGTKNARPEDFGRSDGCIDERYAPIDAMLNIYQNGFEKARTAAYGPGVYCSPDPQWLENSYYVATVEIDTKQGKKKYKCMLQVATNPDGVQFTPDNEIGVVSNPEDIRPYGILIKEV
;
A
#
# COMPACT_ATOMS: atom_id res chain seq x y z
N MET A 1 23.47 -0.39 -18.32
CA MET A 1 22.62 0.08 -19.43
C MET A 1 21.19 0.18 -18.92
N LEU A 2 20.63 1.39 -19.06
CA LEU A 2 19.20 1.74 -19.08
C LEU A 2 18.32 1.27 -17.90
N GLY A 3 18.47 1.99 -16.78
CA GLY A 3 17.33 2.24 -15.90
C GLY A 3 16.31 3.10 -16.67
N ASN A 4 15.24 2.48 -17.14
CA ASN A 4 14.13 3.18 -17.77
C ASN A 4 13.32 3.92 -16.69
N LYS A 5 13.22 5.24 -16.87
CA LYS A 5 12.56 6.19 -15.97
C LYS A 5 11.03 6.29 -16.13
N ASP A 6 10.39 5.37 -16.85
CA ASP A 6 8.97 5.52 -17.25
C ASP A 6 8.06 4.33 -16.91
N GLN A 7 8.22 3.71 -15.74
CA GLN A 7 7.16 2.85 -15.19
C GLN A 7 6.53 3.52 -13.97
N GLN A 8 5.53 4.34 -14.27
CA GLN A 8 4.57 4.84 -13.32
C GLN A 8 3.98 3.66 -12.55
N CYS A 9 4.20 3.62 -11.23
CA CYS A 9 3.27 2.93 -10.37
C CYS A 9 2.01 3.78 -10.24
N LEU A 10 1.27 3.84 -11.35
CA LEU A 10 -0.12 4.22 -11.40
C LEU A 10 -0.91 2.91 -11.36
N PHE A 11 -2.02 2.93 -10.63
CA PHE A 11 -3.03 1.88 -10.71
C PHE A 11 -3.29 1.50 -12.17
N TYR A 12 -3.19 0.19 -12.42
CA TYR A 12 -3.49 -0.60 -13.60
C TYR A 12 -4.39 0.07 -14.68
N ASN A 13 -3.99 -0.09 -15.95
CA ASN A 13 -4.73 0.35 -17.14
C ASN A 13 -5.91 -0.60 -17.45
N SER A 14 -7.13 -0.19 -17.12
CA SER A 14 -8.37 -0.95 -17.34
C SER A 14 -8.85 -1.03 -18.79
N SER A 15 -8.17 -0.40 -19.75
CA SER A 15 -8.52 -0.54 -21.18
C SER A 15 -8.17 -1.92 -21.78
N ILE A 16 -7.53 -2.80 -21.00
CA ILE A 16 -7.07 -4.15 -21.41
C ILE A 16 -7.69 -5.26 -20.55
N GLY A 17 -8.76 -4.93 -19.79
CA GLY A 17 -9.51 -5.91 -19.01
C GLY A 17 -8.91 -6.19 -17.64
N ILE A 18 -9.18 -5.27 -16.71
CA ILE A 18 -9.57 -5.48 -15.30
C ILE A 18 -10.08 -4.12 -14.82
N ASN A 19 -11.34 -4.06 -14.42
CA ASN A 19 -11.99 -2.87 -13.90
C ASN A 19 -11.79 -2.80 -12.36
N LEU A 20 -10.98 -1.84 -11.89
CA LEU A 20 -10.93 -1.45 -10.49
C LEU A 20 -11.76 -0.17 -10.34
N HIS A 21 -12.87 -0.23 -9.57
CA HIS A 21 -13.70 0.95 -9.27
C HIS A 21 -14.11 1.02 -7.80
N ASP A 22 -14.19 2.27 -7.36
CA ASP A 22 -14.79 2.89 -6.16
C ASP A 22 -15.13 2.02 -4.96
N ALA A 23 -14.45 2.41 -3.87
CA ALA A 23 -14.53 2.11 -2.43
C ALA A 23 -15.88 1.69 -1.80
N SER A 24 -16.97 1.75 -2.55
CA SER A 24 -18.33 1.41 -2.16
C SER A 24 -18.63 -0.09 -2.09
N ALA A 25 -17.75 -0.93 -1.55
CA ALA A 25 -18.07 -2.37 -1.37
C ALA A 25 -17.70 -2.98 0.00
N ASN A 26 -16.94 -2.28 0.84
CA ASN A 26 -16.38 -2.85 2.07
C ASN A 26 -16.73 -2.00 3.31
N LEU A 27 -18.03 -1.83 3.57
CA LEU A 27 -18.59 -0.90 4.57
C LEU A 27 -18.59 -1.37 6.03
N ALA A 28 -18.17 -2.59 6.33
CA ALA A 28 -18.18 -3.05 7.72
C ALA A 28 -17.11 -2.35 8.60
N ASP A 29 -16.22 -1.56 7.97
CA ASP A 29 -14.86 -1.36 8.45
C ASP A 29 -14.38 0.11 8.47
N LEU A 30 -15.29 1.08 8.35
CA LEU A 30 -14.97 2.52 8.18
C LEU A 30 -14.84 3.34 9.48
N ASN A 31 -14.92 2.71 10.65
CA ASN A 31 -14.98 3.42 11.94
C ASN A 31 -13.61 3.68 12.59
N SER A 32 -12.65 4.32 11.90
CA SER A 32 -11.43 4.79 12.58
C SER A 32 -10.95 6.15 12.06
N GLU A 33 -10.59 7.02 13.01
CA GLU A 33 -9.95 8.32 12.78
C GLU A 33 -8.56 8.13 12.12
N ASP A 34 -8.11 9.13 11.34
CA ASP A 34 -6.78 9.24 10.70
C ASP A 34 -6.50 8.57 9.33
N LYS A 35 -7.51 8.27 8.49
CA LYS A 35 -7.30 7.71 7.13
C LYS A 35 -7.11 8.79 6.03
N PRO A 36 -5.98 8.84 5.29
CA PRO A 36 -5.79 9.82 4.22
C PRO A 36 -6.57 9.57 2.91
N PHE A 37 -7.18 10.62 2.36
CA PHE A 37 -7.68 10.73 1.00
C PHE A 37 -6.66 11.46 0.11
N VAL A 38 -6.65 11.13 -1.18
CA VAL A 38 -5.88 11.86 -2.20
C VAL A 38 -6.82 12.42 -3.24
N LEU A 39 -6.98 13.75 -3.22
CA LEU A 39 -7.69 14.48 -4.26
C LEU A 39 -6.70 14.84 -5.37
N LYS A 40 -6.97 14.39 -6.59
CA LYS A 40 -6.18 14.72 -7.77
C LYS A 40 -6.93 15.70 -8.66
N LEU A 41 -6.28 16.81 -9.00
CA LEU A 41 -6.77 17.83 -9.91
C LEU A 41 -5.90 17.91 -11.17
N HIS A 42 -6.49 18.30 -12.29
CA HIS A 42 -5.78 18.60 -13.53
C HIS A 42 -4.78 19.75 -13.36
N SER A 43 -5.10 20.74 -12.52
CA SER A 43 -4.22 21.83 -12.10
C SER A 43 -4.81 22.52 -10.86
N SER A 44 -4.04 23.42 -10.23
CA SER A 44 -4.57 24.26 -9.14
C SER A 44 -5.45 25.42 -9.61
N LYS A 45 -5.59 25.59 -10.93
CA LYS A 45 -6.36 26.69 -11.52
C LYS A 45 -7.79 26.69 -10.99
N GLY A 46 -8.19 27.82 -10.40
CA GLY A 46 -9.51 27.99 -9.79
C GLY A 46 -9.54 27.74 -8.29
N LEU A 47 -8.41 27.43 -7.67
CA LEU A 47 -8.23 27.45 -6.21
C LEU A 47 -7.77 28.84 -5.76
N GLY A 48 -8.49 29.44 -4.81
CA GLY A 48 -8.23 30.78 -4.30
C GLY A 48 -8.32 31.89 -5.37
N LYS A 49 -7.54 32.97 -5.18
CA LYS A 49 -7.44 34.12 -6.11
C LYS A 49 -6.16 34.08 -6.95
N ASP A 50 -5.56 32.91 -7.18
CA ASP A 50 -4.25 32.83 -7.82
C ASP A 50 -4.28 32.76 -9.34
N ASN A 51 -3.24 33.34 -9.94
CA ASN A 51 -3.03 33.46 -11.39
C ASN A 51 -2.14 32.33 -11.91
N VAL A 52 -2.49 31.07 -11.63
CA VAL A 52 -1.75 29.90 -12.13
C VAL A 52 -2.03 29.72 -13.62
N LYS A 53 -0.97 29.73 -14.43
CA LYS A 53 -1.03 29.66 -15.90
C LYS A 53 -0.37 28.40 -16.47
N ASN A 54 0.58 27.79 -15.77
CA ASN A 54 1.32 26.60 -16.25
C ASN A 54 1.70 25.62 -15.11
N GLU A 55 2.40 24.53 -15.45
CA GLU A 55 2.83 23.50 -14.50
C GLU A 55 3.95 23.95 -13.54
N GLU A 56 4.76 24.93 -13.92
CA GLU A 56 5.79 25.52 -13.06
C GLU A 56 5.15 26.33 -11.93
N ASP A 57 4.07 27.06 -12.23
CA ASP A 57 3.25 27.77 -11.25
C ASP A 57 2.62 26.78 -10.25
N ASP A 58 2.10 25.64 -10.72
CA ASP A 58 1.55 24.57 -9.86
C ASP A 58 2.62 24.00 -8.91
N SER A 59 3.85 23.83 -9.40
CA SER A 59 4.99 23.31 -8.62
C SER A 59 5.44 24.29 -7.55
N SER A 60 5.59 25.57 -7.92
CA SER A 60 5.91 26.64 -6.98
C SER A 60 4.83 26.79 -5.91
N LEU A 61 3.56 26.75 -6.31
CA LEU A 61 2.44 26.84 -5.39
C LEU A 61 2.41 25.66 -4.42
N ALA A 62 2.53 24.42 -4.92
CA ALA A 62 2.53 23.23 -4.06
C ALA A 62 3.67 23.27 -3.01
N GLN A 63 4.84 23.76 -3.39
CA GLN A 63 5.96 23.97 -2.46
C GLN A 63 5.61 25.01 -1.39
N GLN A 64 5.10 26.18 -1.80
CA GLN A 64 4.64 27.23 -0.87
C GLN A 64 3.61 26.70 0.11
N LEU A 65 2.65 25.89 -0.34
CA LEU A 65 1.59 25.33 0.49
C LEU A 65 2.08 24.32 1.52
N ASN A 66 3.15 23.57 1.22
CA ASN A 66 3.79 22.65 2.18
C ASN A 66 4.63 23.40 3.22
N ASP A 67 5.23 24.53 2.83
CA ASP A 67 6.08 25.34 3.70
C ASP A 67 5.25 26.14 4.73
N VAL A 68 3.95 26.29 4.49
CA VAL A 68 3.01 26.84 5.47
C VAL A 68 2.89 25.87 6.65
N GLN A 69 3.53 26.20 7.78
CA GLN A 69 3.44 25.45 9.03
C GLN A 69 1.97 25.22 9.42
N GLN A 70 1.65 24.06 10.01
CA GLN A 70 0.27 23.56 10.24
C GLN A 70 -0.70 24.53 10.96
N ASN A 71 -0.22 25.65 11.52
CA ASN A 71 -1.02 26.69 12.19
C ASN A 71 -1.06 28.06 11.47
N GLN A 72 -0.45 28.21 10.30
CA GLN A 72 -0.57 29.42 9.50
C GLN A 72 -1.66 29.23 8.43
N SER A 73 -2.61 30.16 8.35
CA SER A 73 -3.67 30.09 7.34
C SER A 73 -3.16 30.54 5.99
N HIS A 74 -3.18 29.67 4.98
CA HIS A 74 -2.98 30.06 3.59
C HIS A 74 -4.34 30.15 2.88
N PRO A 75 -4.64 31.21 2.13
CA PRO A 75 -5.95 31.38 1.46
C PRO A 75 -6.36 30.18 0.60
N ILE A 76 -5.41 29.56 -0.10
CA ILE A 76 -5.67 28.36 -0.92
C ILE A 76 -5.87 27.10 -0.08
N ILE A 77 -5.14 26.93 1.03
CA ILE A 77 -5.37 25.82 1.96
C ILE A 77 -6.77 25.93 2.57
N GLU A 78 -7.19 27.15 2.90
CA GLU A 78 -8.53 27.40 3.41
C GLU A 78 -9.61 27.15 2.36
N ASP A 79 -9.40 27.56 1.11
CA ASP A 79 -10.33 27.25 -0.01
C ASP A 79 -10.42 25.74 -0.27
N ILE A 80 -9.28 25.03 -0.28
CA ILE A 80 -9.25 23.57 -0.42
C ILE A 80 -9.97 22.90 0.74
N ARG A 81 -9.70 23.32 1.99
CA ARG A 81 -10.36 22.77 3.19
C ARG A 81 -11.87 23.00 3.14
N GLU A 82 -12.32 24.19 2.74
CA GLU A 82 -13.73 24.54 2.62
C GLU A 82 -14.45 23.64 1.60
N ARG A 83 -13.86 23.47 0.42
CA ARG A 83 -14.39 22.60 -0.65
C ARG A 83 -14.39 21.13 -0.26
N LEU A 84 -13.32 20.66 0.37
CA LEU A 84 -13.24 19.30 0.88
C LEU A 84 -14.27 19.06 1.99
N ALA A 85 -14.48 20.03 2.88
CA ALA A 85 -15.47 19.94 3.95
C ALA A 85 -16.90 19.84 3.38
N LYS A 86 -17.22 20.67 2.38
CA LYS A 86 -18.46 20.57 1.62
C LYS A 86 -18.60 19.22 0.93
N ALA A 87 -17.53 18.75 0.28
CA ALA A 87 -17.59 17.51 -0.47
C ALA A 87 -17.78 16.27 0.42
N ASN A 88 -17.18 16.29 1.61
CA ASN A 88 -17.27 15.24 2.62
C ASN A 88 -18.42 15.43 3.61
N GLU A 89 -19.20 16.52 3.51
CA GLU A 89 -20.30 16.87 4.42
C GLU A 89 -19.89 16.89 5.91
N VAL A 90 -18.72 17.47 6.19
CA VAL A 90 -18.13 17.60 7.54
C VAL A 90 -17.81 19.05 7.88
N ASP A 91 -17.49 19.34 9.14
CA ASP A 91 -16.97 20.65 9.51
C ASP A 91 -15.57 20.85 8.92
N LYS A 92 -15.26 22.08 8.49
CA LYS A 92 -13.93 22.43 7.97
C LYS A 92 -12.78 22.08 8.92
N LYS A 93 -12.99 22.20 10.24
CA LYS A 93 -12.01 21.84 11.26
C LYS A 93 -11.62 20.36 11.23
N ASP A 94 -12.50 19.51 10.69
CA ASP A 94 -12.27 18.07 10.64
C ASP A 94 -11.37 17.68 9.45
N ILE A 95 -11.14 18.60 8.50
CA ILE A 95 -10.26 18.41 7.33
C ILE A 95 -8.82 18.78 7.70
N LYS A 96 -7.96 17.77 7.77
CA LYS A 96 -6.52 17.96 7.95
C LYS A 96 -5.78 17.72 6.64
N ILE A 97 -5.34 18.80 5.99
CA ILE A 97 -4.43 18.71 4.84
C ILE A 97 -3.05 18.30 5.34
N ILE A 98 -2.52 17.22 4.77
CA ILE A 98 -1.25 16.60 5.15
C ILE A 98 -0.12 17.14 4.27
N ARG A 99 -0.33 17.18 2.94
CA ARG A 99 0.64 17.69 1.96
C ARG A 99 -0.03 18.03 0.63
N VAL A 100 0.62 18.87 -0.16
CA VAL A 100 0.26 19.20 -1.55
C VAL A 100 1.46 18.93 -2.45
N TYR A 101 1.27 18.40 -3.66
CA TYR A 101 2.39 18.23 -4.61
C TYR A 101 1.93 18.35 -6.06
N ALA A 102 2.88 18.68 -6.94
CA ALA A 102 2.65 18.99 -8.35
C ALA A 102 3.03 17.83 -9.31
N GLY A 103 2.87 18.05 -10.62
CA GLY A 103 2.91 17.07 -11.73
C GLY A 103 1.51 16.79 -12.28
N THR A 104 0.57 16.66 -11.36
CA THR A 104 -0.86 17.07 -11.43
C THR A 104 -1.11 17.69 -10.05
N PHE A 105 -2.08 18.59 -9.86
CA PHE A 105 -2.19 19.23 -8.54
C PHE A 105 -2.88 18.27 -7.55
N ASN A 106 -2.12 17.75 -6.59
CA ASN A 106 -2.58 16.72 -5.66
C ASN A 106 -2.68 17.27 -4.24
N VAL A 107 -3.79 16.99 -3.56
CA VAL A 107 -4.01 17.34 -2.15
C VAL A 107 -4.21 16.06 -1.36
N VAL A 108 -3.33 15.81 -0.39
CA VAL A 108 -3.49 14.72 0.57
C VAL A 108 -4.13 15.28 1.83
N TYR A 109 -5.23 14.70 2.28
CA TYR A 109 -5.95 15.15 3.47
C TYR A 109 -6.54 13.98 4.25
N THR A 110 -6.84 14.17 5.53
CA THR A 110 -7.58 13.19 6.34
C THR A 110 -8.73 13.86 7.07
N LEU A 111 -9.61 13.04 7.64
CA LEU A 111 -10.76 13.43 8.43
C LEU A 111 -10.55 12.99 9.88
N THR A 112 -10.66 13.93 10.82
CA THR A 112 -10.44 13.64 12.25
C THR A 112 -11.69 13.13 12.97
N ASN A 113 -12.88 13.31 12.39
CA ASN A 113 -14.17 12.86 12.95
C ASN A 113 -15.01 12.14 11.89
N LEU A 114 -14.51 11.03 11.37
CA LEU A 114 -15.19 10.24 10.35
C LEU A 114 -16.44 9.58 10.93
N LYS A 115 -17.62 10.00 10.45
CA LYS A 115 -18.82 9.17 10.56
C LYS A 115 -18.61 7.89 9.72
N PRO A 116 -19.30 6.79 10.05
CA PRO A 116 -19.31 5.61 9.20
C PRO A 116 -19.73 6.02 7.78
N ILE A 117 -18.77 6.02 6.85
CA ILE A 117 -19.04 6.33 5.45
C ILE A 117 -19.73 5.11 4.85
N ASP A 118 -20.80 5.29 4.08
CA ASP A 118 -21.45 4.21 3.34
C ASP A 118 -21.18 4.29 1.83
N ASN A 119 -21.69 3.29 1.09
CA ASN A 119 -21.47 3.14 -0.34
C ASN A 119 -22.06 4.30 -1.15
N GLN A 120 -23.16 4.86 -0.65
CA GLN A 120 -23.78 6.03 -1.24
C GLN A 120 -22.95 7.27 -0.96
N SER A 121 -22.38 7.38 0.24
CA SER A 121 -21.53 8.49 0.68
C SER A 121 -20.25 8.60 -0.15
N LEU A 122 -19.65 7.50 -0.62
CA LEU A 122 -18.46 7.52 -1.49
C LEU A 122 -18.76 7.85 -2.94
N LEU A 123 -19.86 7.30 -3.47
CA LEU A 123 -20.36 7.67 -4.79
C LEU A 123 -20.77 9.15 -4.83
N GLN A 124 -21.36 9.60 -3.73
CA GLN A 124 -21.70 10.99 -3.52
C GLN A 124 -20.45 11.83 -3.31
N LEU A 125 -19.40 11.32 -2.65
CA LEU A 125 -18.13 12.02 -2.47
C LEU A 125 -17.46 12.28 -3.82
N GLU A 126 -17.36 11.30 -4.72
CA GLU A 126 -16.78 11.55 -6.05
C GLU A 126 -17.60 12.61 -6.83
N LYS A 127 -18.93 12.53 -6.75
CA LYS A 127 -19.83 13.53 -7.36
C LYS A 127 -19.67 14.91 -6.72
N ASN A 128 -19.57 14.98 -5.41
CA ASN A 128 -19.39 16.21 -4.67
C ASN A 128 -18.01 16.81 -4.95
N LEU A 129 -16.95 16.00 -5.02
CA LEU A 129 -15.61 16.45 -5.40
C LEU A 129 -15.59 16.97 -6.84
N LYS A 130 -16.32 16.36 -7.78
CA LYS A 130 -16.52 16.90 -9.13
C LYS A 130 -17.23 18.26 -9.13
N ASN A 131 -18.19 18.46 -8.22
CA ASN A 131 -18.92 19.71 -8.10
C ASN A 131 -18.08 20.82 -7.45
N GLU A 132 -17.27 20.49 -6.46
CA GLU A 132 -16.46 21.46 -5.71
C GLU A 132 -15.12 21.77 -6.38
N PHE A 133 -14.62 20.86 -7.23
CA PHE A 133 -13.37 21.00 -7.95
C PHE A 133 -13.57 20.82 -9.46
N ASP A 134 -13.66 21.92 -10.19
CA ASP A 134 -13.79 21.96 -11.67
C ASP A 134 -12.67 21.21 -12.42
N LYS A 135 -11.56 20.95 -11.73
CA LYS A 135 -10.38 20.22 -12.23
C LYS A 135 -10.26 18.81 -11.68
N PHE A 136 -11.27 18.29 -11.00
CA PHE A 136 -11.27 16.95 -10.45
C PHE A 136 -10.90 15.90 -11.50
N LEU A 137 -9.92 15.06 -11.17
CA LEU A 137 -9.50 13.93 -12.00
C LEU A 137 -9.97 12.60 -11.40
N SER A 138 -9.60 12.32 -10.14
CA SER A 138 -9.91 11.04 -9.48
C SER A 138 -9.57 11.03 -7.99
N VAL A 139 -10.14 10.07 -7.26
CA VAL A 139 -9.76 9.61 -5.91
C VAL A 139 -9.75 8.07 -5.91
N LYS A 140 -8.69 7.38 -5.42
CA LYS A 140 -8.53 5.90 -5.60
C LYS A 140 -7.85 5.15 -4.43
N ILE A 141 -8.33 3.94 -4.10
CA ILE A 141 -7.75 2.94 -3.15
C ILE A 141 -8.04 1.51 -3.67
N HIS A 142 -7.11 0.54 -3.50
CA HIS A 142 -7.37 -0.87 -3.88
C HIS A 142 -8.38 -1.54 -2.93
N PRO A 143 -9.39 -2.30 -3.39
CA PRO A 143 -10.43 -2.85 -2.51
C PRO A 143 -9.94 -3.73 -1.35
N LEU A 144 -8.92 -4.57 -1.56
CA LEU A 144 -8.27 -5.34 -0.48
C LEU A 144 -7.62 -4.47 0.60
N LEU A 145 -7.21 -3.24 0.25
CA LEU A 145 -6.62 -2.26 1.16
C LEU A 145 -7.70 -1.38 1.83
N TYR A 146 -8.98 -1.62 1.54
CA TYR A 146 -10.11 -0.95 2.16
C TYR A 146 -10.62 -1.67 3.42
N ARG A 147 -10.08 -2.84 3.73
CA ARG A 147 -10.32 -3.54 5.00
C ARG A 147 -9.74 -2.66 6.13
N PRO A 148 -10.35 -2.56 7.33
CA PRO A 148 -9.91 -1.65 8.39
C PRO A 148 -8.50 -2.00 8.87
N SER A 149 -8.07 -3.20 8.50
CA SER A 149 -6.76 -3.74 8.68
C SER A 149 -5.68 -2.84 8.08
N PHE A 150 -5.79 -2.38 6.83
CA PHE A 150 -4.70 -1.60 6.22
C PHE A 150 -5.03 -0.11 6.12
N ASP A 151 -4.36 0.70 6.92
CA ASP A 151 -4.38 2.16 6.78
C ASP A 151 -3.46 2.58 5.61
N ILE A 152 -3.89 3.55 4.81
CA ILE A 152 -3.09 4.03 3.68
C ILE A 152 -1.78 4.74 4.12
N SER A 153 -1.72 5.22 5.37
CA SER A 153 -0.49 5.69 6.01
C SER A 153 0.56 4.59 6.22
N TYR A 154 0.17 3.31 6.17
CA TYR A 154 1.10 2.18 6.23
C TYR A 154 1.83 1.95 4.92
N PHE A 155 1.52 2.73 3.87
CA PHE A 155 2.16 2.59 2.57
C PHE A 155 3.13 3.74 2.28
N ASP A 156 4.11 3.40 1.44
CA ASP A 156 5.14 4.28 0.92
C ASP A 156 5.26 4.08 -0.58
N GLU A 157 4.97 5.14 -1.33
CA GLU A 157 4.92 5.10 -2.79
C GLU A 157 6.25 4.75 -3.45
N ARG A 158 7.38 4.95 -2.74
CA ARG A 158 8.72 4.58 -3.23
C ARG A 158 8.86 3.07 -3.46
N GLY A 159 8.10 2.26 -2.71
CA GLY A 159 8.11 0.81 -2.85
C GLY A 159 7.03 0.26 -3.80
N ASN A 160 6.17 1.11 -4.36
CA ASN A 160 5.12 0.67 -5.27
C ASN A 160 5.74 0.23 -6.61
N LYS A 161 5.33 -0.94 -7.11
CA LYS A 161 5.79 -1.45 -8.42
C LYS A 161 4.77 -2.34 -9.11
N THR A 162 4.51 -2.08 -10.39
CA THR A 162 3.80 -3.03 -11.26
C THR A 162 4.84 -3.92 -11.94
N PHE A 163 4.71 -5.24 -11.76
CA PHE A 163 5.64 -6.20 -12.35
C PHE A 163 5.11 -6.67 -13.72
N PRO A 164 5.96 -6.77 -14.74
CA PRO A 164 5.55 -7.22 -16.06
C PRO A 164 5.15 -8.70 -16.03
N ASN A 165 4.45 -9.16 -17.08
CA ASN A 165 4.00 -10.55 -17.23
C ASN A 165 5.11 -11.51 -17.71
N TYR A 166 6.37 -11.24 -17.36
CA TYR A 166 7.49 -12.14 -17.57
C TYR A 166 8.36 -12.17 -16.30
N SER A 167 9.05 -13.29 -16.11
CA SER A 167 9.84 -13.54 -14.93
C SER A 167 11.32 -13.30 -15.23
N ASP A 168 11.97 -12.45 -14.44
CA ASP A 168 13.42 -12.27 -14.43
C ASP A 168 13.98 -12.77 -13.11
N THR A 169 15.22 -13.24 -13.13
CA THR A 169 15.96 -13.64 -11.93
C THR A 169 17.11 -12.67 -11.67
N TYR A 170 17.21 -12.21 -10.43
CA TYR A 170 18.22 -11.27 -9.96
C TYR A 170 19.06 -11.90 -8.85
N GLN A 171 20.33 -11.52 -8.75
CA GLN A 171 21.17 -11.88 -7.61
C GLN A 171 21.05 -10.79 -6.55
N ILE A 172 20.47 -11.12 -5.39
CA ILE A 172 20.15 -10.17 -4.34
C ILE A 172 20.81 -10.56 -3.01
N GLY A 173 21.32 -9.57 -2.29
CA GLY A 173 21.95 -9.74 -0.99
C GLY A 173 23.20 -8.86 -0.84
N PRO A 174 23.95 -9.02 0.26
CA PRO A 174 25.26 -8.41 0.42
C PRO A 174 26.23 -8.83 -0.69
N PRO A 175 27.25 -8.02 -1.00
CA PRO A 175 28.37 -8.43 -1.85
C PRO A 175 28.92 -9.79 -1.42
N GLU A 176 29.22 -10.64 -2.40
CA GLU A 176 29.77 -12.00 -2.21
C GLU A 176 28.84 -13.00 -1.53
N ARG A 177 27.66 -12.56 -1.09
CA ARG A 177 26.62 -13.38 -0.46
C ARG A 177 25.29 -13.08 -1.12
N THR A 178 25.15 -13.38 -2.41
CA THR A 178 23.88 -13.16 -3.12
C THR A 178 23.13 -14.46 -3.32
N ILE A 179 21.81 -14.39 -3.32
CA ILE A 179 20.93 -15.51 -3.68
C ILE A 179 20.12 -15.15 -4.93
N PRO A 180 19.68 -16.14 -5.73
CA PRO A 180 18.70 -15.90 -6.78
C PRO A 180 17.38 -15.43 -6.16
N TYR A 181 16.78 -14.40 -6.75
CA TYR A 181 15.46 -13.87 -6.44
C TYR A 181 14.67 -13.76 -7.73
N ILE A 182 13.47 -14.32 -7.74
CA ILE A 182 12.61 -14.34 -8.92
C ILE A 182 11.60 -13.20 -8.81
N GLN A 183 11.52 -12.39 -9.87
CA GLN A 183 10.57 -11.29 -9.93
C GLN A 183 9.12 -11.81 -9.91
N PRO A 184 8.21 -11.19 -9.16
CA PRO A 184 6.83 -11.63 -9.08
C PRO A 184 6.06 -11.19 -10.35
N ALA A 185 6.24 -11.93 -11.44
CA ALA A 185 5.66 -11.65 -12.75
C ALA A 185 4.13 -11.54 -12.70
N GLY A 186 3.59 -10.44 -13.22
CA GLY A 186 2.15 -10.16 -13.27
C GLY A 186 1.51 -9.78 -11.93
N TRP A 187 2.31 -9.51 -10.90
CA TRP A 187 1.83 -8.98 -9.63
C TRP A 187 1.88 -7.45 -9.61
N THR A 188 1.07 -6.85 -8.75
CA THR A 188 1.18 -5.44 -8.36
C THR A 188 1.66 -5.35 -6.92
N GLY A 189 2.79 -4.67 -6.70
CA GLY A 189 3.38 -4.42 -5.39
C GLY A 189 3.02 -3.07 -4.82
N TYR A 190 2.64 -3.05 -3.56
CA TYR A 190 2.37 -1.87 -2.75
C TYR A 190 3.42 -1.80 -1.64
N GLY A 191 4.27 -0.77 -1.66
CA GLY A 191 5.34 -0.59 -0.69
C GLY A 191 4.80 -0.25 0.68
N LEU A 192 5.30 -0.92 1.72
CA LEU A 192 4.97 -0.61 3.11
C LEU A 192 5.91 0.49 3.62
N ARG A 193 5.39 1.37 4.47
CA ARG A 193 6.16 2.38 5.18
C ARG A 193 6.95 1.73 6.30
N VAL A 194 8.20 1.40 5.99
CA VAL A 194 9.10 0.67 6.87
C VAL A 194 10.44 1.37 7.10
N LEU A 195 10.72 2.45 6.37
CA LEU A 195 11.90 3.26 6.62
C LEU A 195 11.72 4.05 7.93
N GLY A 196 12.75 4.03 8.77
CA GLY A 196 12.72 4.56 10.14
C GLY A 196 11.88 3.72 11.12
N LYS A 197 11.31 2.58 10.71
CA LYS A 197 10.50 1.72 11.59
C LYS A 197 11.37 0.86 12.51
N TYR A 198 12.54 0.42 12.05
CA TYR A 198 13.41 -0.52 12.78
C TYR A 198 14.60 0.19 13.40
N LYS A 199 15.02 -0.26 14.59
CA LYS A 199 16.05 0.39 15.42
C LYS A 199 17.45 0.35 14.82
N ASP A 200 17.72 -0.66 13.99
CA ASP A 200 18.99 -0.88 13.30
C ASP A 200 19.11 -0.11 11.98
N GLY A 201 18.16 0.81 11.72
CA GLY A 201 18.15 1.68 10.56
C GLY A 201 17.58 1.00 9.31
N ASP A 202 17.90 1.59 8.16
CA ASP A 202 17.21 1.28 6.90
C ASP A 202 18.08 0.49 5.92
N THR A 203 19.37 0.30 6.20
CA THR A 203 20.35 -0.30 5.27
C THR A 203 20.08 -1.77 4.92
N TRP A 204 19.18 -2.43 5.64
CA TRP A 204 18.63 -3.74 5.28
C TRP A 204 17.77 -3.70 4.00
N LEU A 205 17.13 -2.54 3.74
CA LEU A 205 16.25 -2.28 2.60
C LEU A 205 16.84 -1.27 1.62
N ASP A 206 17.28 -0.12 2.13
CA ASP A 206 17.60 1.10 1.38
C ASP A 206 18.91 1.76 1.90
N PRO A 207 19.85 2.18 1.04
CA PRO A 207 19.80 2.09 -0.42
C PRO A 207 19.92 0.63 -0.91
N PHE A 208 19.36 0.36 -2.08
CA PHE A 208 19.48 -0.94 -2.72
C PHE A 208 20.94 -1.23 -3.12
N LEU A 209 21.36 -2.49 -3.00
CA LEU A 209 22.75 -2.97 -3.17
C LEU A 209 23.74 -2.45 -2.12
N HIS A 210 23.25 -2.00 -0.96
CA HIS A 210 24.12 -1.72 0.18
C HIS A 210 24.72 -3.03 0.73
N SER A 211 25.92 -2.96 1.33
CA SER A 211 26.59 -4.14 1.91
C SER A 211 25.83 -4.80 3.05
N ALA A 212 24.90 -4.07 3.67
CA ALA A 212 24.02 -4.56 4.73
C ALA A 212 22.62 -4.91 4.22
N ASN A 213 22.35 -4.89 2.90
CA ASN A 213 21.06 -5.27 2.37
C ASN A 213 20.74 -6.72 2.69
N TRP A 214 19.53 -6.93 3.17
CA TRP A 214 19.00 -8.26 3.41
C TRP A 214 18.56 -8.92 2.11
N TYR A 215 18.45 -10.24 2.11
CA TYR A 215 17.87 -10.97 0.98
C TYR A 215 16.43 -10.53 0.74
N ARG A 216 15.92 -10.73 -0.48
CA ARG A 216 14.53 -10.47 -0.84
C ARG A 216 13.82 -11.81 -1.05
N ALA A 217 12.61 -11.90 -0.53
CA ALA A 217 11.81 -13.10 -0.59
C ALA A 217 10.32 -12.72 -0.48
N PHE A 218 9.48 -13.74 -0.41
CA PHE A 218 8.04 -13.64 -0.31
C PHE A 218 7.53 -14.52 0.82
N HIS A 219 6.42 -14.11 1.43
CA HIS A 219 5.76 -14.86 2.49
C HIS A 219 4.25 -14.93 2.23
N GLY A 220 3.73 -16.16 2.12
CA GLY A 220 2.30 -16.42 1.92
C GLY A 220 1.56 -16.58 3.24
N THR A 221 0.34 -16.04 3.33
CA THR A 221 -0.48 -16.04 4.56
C THR A 221 -1.73 -16.91 4.46
N LYS A 222 -1.85 -17.80 3.45
CA LYS A 222 -3.08 -18.58 3.20
C LYS A 222 -3.59 -19.35 4.42
N ASN A 223 -2.68 -19.94 5.20
CA ASN A 223 -3.03 -20.80 6.32
C ASN A 223 -3.23 -20.03 7.64
N ALA A 224 -3.18 -18.70 7.61
CA ALA A 224 -3.43 -17.88 8.78
C ALA A 224 -4.86 -18.07 9.28
N ARG A 225 -5.02 -18.08 10.59
CA ARG A 225 -6.31 -18.15 11.28
C ARG A 225 -6.46 -16.94 12.18
N PRO A 226 -7.69 -16.50 12.45
CA PRO A 226 -7.95 -15.38 13.35
C PRO A 226 -7.27 -15.52 14.73
N GLU A 227 -7.20 -16.74 15.26
CA GLU A 227 -6.51 -17.02 16.53
C GLU A 227 -5.02 -16.64 16.52
N ASP A 228 -4.37 -16.64 15.35
CA ASP A 228 -2.92 -16.38 15.22
C ASP A 228 -2.55 -14.92 15.49
N PHE A 229 -3.51 -14.00 15.52
CA PHE A 229 -3.24 -12.57 15.63
C PHE A 229 -4.13 -11.85 16.64
N GLY A 230 -4.67 -12.59 17.62
CA GLY A 230 -5.21 -12.04 18.87
C GLY A 230 -6.42 -11.12 18.73
N ARG A 231 -7.11 -11.13 17.59
CA ARG A 231 -8.34 -10.34 17.40
C ARG A 231 -9.49 -11.02 18.14
N SER A 232 -9.88 -10.45 19.28
CA SER A 232 -11.01 -10.88 20.10
C SER A 232 -12.26 -10.00 19.89
N ASP A 233 -12.16 -9.00 19.02
CA ASP A 233 -13.18 -7.99 18.72
C ASP A 233 -14.10 -8.42 17.58
N GLY A 234 -14.80 -9.55 17.74
CA GLY A 234 -16.16 -9.80 17.25
C GLY A 234 -16.50 -9.75 15.74
N CYS A 235 -15.62 -9.28 14.86
CA CYS A 235 -15.89 -9.12 13.42
C CYS A 235 -14.89 -9.94 12.59
N ILE A 236 -14.83 -11.23 12.90
CA ILE A 236 -13.89 -12.15 12.26
C ILE A 236 -14.56 -12.82 11.08
N ASP A 237 -14.25 -12.34 9.89
CA ASP A 237 -14.54 -13.07 8.65
C ASP A 237 -13.31 -13.89 8.27
N GLU A 238 -13.35 -15.19 8.56
CA GLU A 238 -12.28 -16.16 8.26
C GLU A 238 -11.82 -16.12 6.81
N ARG A 239 -12.69 -15.70 5.87
CA ARG A 239 -12.35 -15.55 4.44
C ARG A 239 -11.22 -14.56 4.19
N TYR A 240 -10.97 -13.67 5.14
CA TYR A 240 -9.98 -12.61 5.04
C TYR A 240 -8.86 -12.71 6.09
N ALA A 241 -8.82 -13.79 6.88
CA ALA A 241 -7.74 -14.05 7.83
C ALA A 241 -6.33 -13.93 7.20
N PRO A 242 -6.08 -14.33 5.94
CA PRO A 242 -4.79 -14.09 5.31
C PRO A 242 -4.40 -12.62 5.15
N ILE A 243 -5.38 -11.73 4.93
CA ILE A 243 -5.12 -10.28 4.82
C ILE A 243 -4.84 -9.71 6.21
N ASP A 244 -5.63 -10.11 7.19
CA ASP A 244 -5.46 -9.66 8.57
C ASP A 244 -4.11 -10.09 9.15
N ALA A 245 -3.64 -11.29 8.78
CA ALA A 245 -2.30 -11.74 9.12
C ALA A 245 -1.21 -10.86 8.49
N MET A 246 -1.34 -10.46 7.23
CA MET A 246 -0.37 -9.54 6.61
C MET A 246 -0.29 -8.21 7.36
N LEU A 247 -1.43 -7.69 7.85
CA LEU A 247 -1.42 -6.49 8.66
C LEU A 247 -0.73 -6.75 9.99
N ASN A 248 -1.16 -7.79 10.70
CA ASN A 248 -0.63 -8.10 12.02
C ASN A 248 0.90 -8.24 11.94
N ILE A 249 1.41 -8.91 10.90
CA ILE A 249 2.84 -9.00 10.61
C ILE A 249 3.49 -7.63 10.42
N TYR A 250 2.85 -6.71 9.70
CA TYR A 250 3.35 -5.34 9.55
C TYR A 250 3.38 -4.57 10.87
N GLN A 251 2.35 -4.70 11.70
CA GLN A 251 2.24 -3.94 12.97
C GLN A 251 3.13 -4.51 14.07
N ASN A 252 3.09 -5.83 14.24
CA ASN A 252 3.60 -6.55 15.40
C ASN A 252 4.84 -7.41 15.09
N GLY A 253 5.18 -7.56 13.82
CA GLY A 253 6.26 -8.45 13.38
C GLY A 253 5.79 -9.88 13.13
N PHE A 254 6.71 -10.73 12.70
CA PHE A 254 6.39 -12.12 12.40
C PHE A 254 6.28 -12.98 13.66
N GLU A 255 5.49 -14.05 13.54
CA GLU A 255 5.48 -15.16 14.49
C GLU A 255 5.95 -16.44 13.81
N LYS A 256 6.45 -17.39 14.61
CA LYS A 256 6.88 -18.70 14.10
C LYS A 256 5.67 -19.48 13.59
N ALA A 257 5.86 -20.23 12.52
CA ALA A 257 4.80 -21.07 11.98
C ALA A 257 4.35 -22.13 13.00
N ARG A 258 3.03 -22.35 13.12
CA ARG A 258 2.45 -23.42 13.95
C ARG A 258 2.95 -24.80 13.56
N THR A 259 3.19 -25.01 12.26
CA THR A 259 3.68 -26.27 11.68
C THR A 259 5.05 -26.05 11.10
N ALA A 260 6.01 -26.92 11.45
CA ALA A 260 7.43 -26.74 11.18
C ALA A 260 8.01 -27.90 10.34
N ALA A 261 7.64 -27.98 9.07
CA ALA A 261 8.10 -29.05 8.16
C ALA A 261 9.62 -29.07 7.93
N TYR A 262 10.28 -27.90 7.97
CA TYR A 262 11.72 -27.74 7.76
C TYR A 262 12.41 -27.11 8.98
N GLY A 263 11.80 -27.25 10.16
CA GLY A 263 12.29 -26.68 11.42
C GLY A 263 11.47 -25.49 11.92
N PRO A 264 11.61 -25.14 13.21
CA PRO A 264 10.84 -24.06 13.81
C PRO A 264 11.29 -22.70 13.28
N GLY A 265 10.38 -21.94 12.65
CA GLY A 265 10.72 -20.62 12.12
C GLY A 265 9.61 -19.97 11.30
N VAL A 266 9.94 -18.83 10.71
CA VAL A 266 9.14 -18.13 9.70
C VAL A 266 9.60 -18.60 8.33
N TYR A 267 8.66 -18.99 7.48
CA TYR A 267 8.94 -19.55 6.16
C TYR A 267 8.82 -18.49 5.08
N CYS A 268 9.78 -18.41 4.17
CA CYS A 268 9.72 -17.54 3.00
C CYS A 268 10.29 -18.26 1.78
N SER A 269 10.08 -17.70 0.59
CA SER A 269 10.69 -18.22 -0.65
C SER A 269 11.24 -17.06 -1.48
N PRO A 270 12.40 -17.19 -2.15
CA PRO A 270 12.84 -16.23 -3.15
C PRO A 270 12.08 -16.38 -4.47
N ASP A 271 11.27 -17.44 -4.61
CA ASP A 271 10.44 -17.72 -5.77
C ASP A 271 8.94 -17.48 -5.47
N PRO A 272 8.33 -16.43 -6.04
CA PRO A 272 6.92 -16.14 -5.83
C PRO A 272 6.02 -17.15 -6.56
N GLN A 273 6.49 -17.77 -7.65
CA GLN A 273 5.74 -18.79 -8.39
C GLN A 273 5.67 -20.09 -7.59
N TRP A 274 6.77 -20.45 -6.90
CA TRP A 274 6.76 -21.58 -5.98
C TRP A 274 5.70 -21.42 -4.91
N LEU A 275 5.62 -20.26 -4.24
CA LEU A 275 4.56 -20.00 -3.24
C LEU A 275 3.15 -20.02 -3.85
N GLU A 276 3.00 -19.47 -5.05
CA GLU A 276 1.74 -19.42 -5.77
C GLU A 276 1.24 -20.83 -6.14
N ASN A 277 2.14 -21.71 -6.57
CA ASN A 277 1.85 -23.09 -7.00
C ASN A 277 1.74 -24.05 -5.82
N SER A 278 2.53 -23.86 -4.76
CA SER A 278 2.56 -24.70 -3.56
C SER A 278 1.47 -24.36 -2.55
N TYR A 279 0.45 -23.60 -2.97
CA TYR A 279 -0.73 -23.27 -2.18
C TYR A 279 -0.44 -22.49 -0.88
N TYR A 280 0.63 -21.67 -0.83
CA TYR A 280 0.90 -20.81 0.33
C TYR A 280 0.35 -19.39 0.15
N VAL A 281 0.05 -19.01 -1.08
CA VAL A 281 -0.62 -17.75 -1.44
C VAL A 281 -2.12 -17.85 -1.19
N ALA A 282 -2.67 -16.85 -0.51
CA ALA A 282 -4.09 -16.77 -0.23
C ALA A 282 -4.86 -16.26 -1.44
N THR A 283 -6.03 -16.86 -1.72
CA THR A 283 -7.01 -16.31 -2.65
C THR A 283 -8.20 -15.79 -1.86
N VAL A 284 -8.51 -14.51 -2.01
CA VAL A 284 -9.62 -13.84 -1.36
C VAL A 284 -10.62 -13.40 -2.41
N GLU A 285 -11.90 -13.64 -2.14
CA GLU A 285 -13.00 -13.17 -2.97
C GLU A 285 -13.54 -11.85 -2.41
N ILE A 286 -13.76 -10.88 -3.29
CA ILE A 286 -14.38 -9.59 -2.96
C ILE A 286 -15.61 -9.41 -3.86
N ASP A 287 -16.72 -9.04 -3.25
CA ASP A 287 -17.90 -8.58 -3.98
C ASP A 287 -17.61 -7.19 -4.57
N THR A 288 -17.68 -7.08 -5.89
CA THR A 288 -17.56 -5.80 -6.59
C THR A 288 -18.87 -5.46 -7.30
N LYS A 289 -19.01 -4.21 -7.77
CA LYS A 289 -20.16 -3.79 -8.59
C LYS A 289 -20.35 -4.63 -9.86
N GLN A 290 -19.30 -5.32 -10.32
CA GLN A 290 -19.31 -6.16 -11.53
C GLN A 290 -19.39 -7.66 -11.20
N GLY A 291 -19.73 -7.98 -9.95
CA GLY A 291 -19.74 -9.35 -9.44
C GLY A 291 -18.49 -9.67 -8.63
N LYS A 292 -18.38 -10.94 -8.25
CA LYS A 292 -17.30 -11.46 -7.42
C LYS A 292 -15.99 -11.48 -8.19
N LYS A 293 -14.95 -10.93 -7.58
CA LYS A 293 -13.57 -11.00 -8.08
C LYS A 293 -12.69 -11.73 -7.08
N LYS A 294 -11.69 -12.44 -7.60
CA LYS A 294 -10.73 -13.18 -6.78
C LYS A 294 -9.36 -12.53 -6.89
N TYR A 295 -8.70 -12.43 -5.75
CA TYR A 295 -7.38 -11.84 -5.65
C TYR A 295 -6.45 -12.77 -4.89
N LYS A 296 -5.29 -13.01 -5.46
CA LYS A 296 -4.16 -13.58 -4.75
C LYS A 296 -3.39 -12.50 -4.01
N CYS A 297 -2.91 -12.81 -2.81
CA CYS A 297 -2.08 -11.90 -2.02
C CYS A 297 -0.96 -12.60 -1.24
N MET A 298 0.16 -11.91 -1.08
CA MET A 298 1.32 -12.31 -0.28
C MET A 298 2.17 -11.11 0.12
N LEU A 299 3.04 -11.27 1.11
CA LEU A 299 4.01 -10.25 1.51
C LEU A 299 5.29 -10.33 0.68
N GLN A 300 5.86 -9.18 0.36
CA GLN A 300 7.28 -9.06 0.06
C GLN A 300 8.04 -8.87 1.38
N VAL A 301 9.07 -9.66 1.57
CA VAL A 301 9.83 -9.71 2.81
C VAL A 301 11.32 -9.63 2.54
N ALA A 302 12.04 -9.02 3.47
CA ALA A 302 13.50 -9.07 3.50
C ALA A 302 13.96 -9.99 4.64
N THR A 303 14.97 -10.81 4.39
CA THR A 303 15.52 -11.73 5.40
C THR A 303 16.99 -11.47 5.66
N ASN A 304 17.36 -11.42 6.94
CA ASN A 304 18.73 -11.25 7.37
C ASN A 304 19.58 -12.42 6.83
N PRO A 305 20.64 -12.16 6.06
CA PRO A 305 21.51 -13.20 5.51
C PRO A 305 22.11 -14.16 6.55
N ASP A 306 22.27 -13.71 7.80
CA ASP A 306 22.79 -14.52 8.91
C ASP A 306 21.68 -15.24 9.71
N GLY A 307 20.43 -14.83 9.54
CA GLY A 307 19.27 -15.35 10.28
C GLY A 307 18.38 -16.33 9.51
N VAL A 308 18.69 -16.57 8.22
CA VAL A 308 17.92 -17.46 7.34
C VAL A 308 18.73 -18.67 6.89
N GLN A 309 18.10 -19.84 6.90
CA GLN A 309 18.64 -21.07 6.34
C GLN A 309 17.75 -21.53 5.19
N PHE A 310 18.33 -21.66 3.99
CA PHE A 310 17.62 -22.19 2.84
C PHE A 310 17.71 -23.72 2.78
N THR A 311 16.65 -24.34 2.28
CA THR A 311 16.65 -25.75 1.89
C THR A 311 17.68 -26.01 0.77
N PRO A 312 18.13 -27.25 0.54
CA PRO A 312 19.17 -27.55 -0.45
C PRO A 312 18.85 -27.11 -1.89
N ASP A 313 17.57 -27.04 -2.23
CA ASP A 313 17.04 -26.56 -3.52
C ASP A 313 16.86 -25.03 -3.58
N ASN A 314 17.11 -24.32 -2.48
CA ASN A 314 16.88 -22.88 -2.29
C ASN A 314 15.44 -22.41 -2.52
N GLU A 315 14.47 -23.32 -2.50
CA GLU A 315 13.06 -22.96 -2.68
C GLU A 315 12.45 -22.36 -1.41
N ILE A 316 12.92 -22.78 -0.22
CA ILE A 316 12.35 -22.41 1.07
C ILE A 316 13.45 -21.88 1.99
N GLY A 317 13.26 -20.67 2.51
CA GLY A 317 14.04 -20.10 3.61
C GLY A 317 13.31 -20.27 4.94
N VAL A 318 14.03 -20.73 5.96
CA VAL A 318 13.56 -20.83 7.35
C VAL A 318 14.30 -19.80 8.18
N VAL A 319 13.55 -18.83 8.71
CA VAL A 319 14.07 -17.78 9.59
C VAL A 319 13.75 -18.15 11.04
N SER A 320 14.77 -18.54 11.79
CA SER A 320 14.58 -19.08 13.16
C SER A 320 14.20 -18.01 14.19
N ASN A 321 14.68 -16.79 14.00
CA ASN A 321 14.35 -15.63 14.82
C ASN A 321 13.43 -14.67 14.03
N PRO A 322 12.17 -14.43 14.46
CA PRO A 322 11.26 -13.58 13.71
C PRO A 322 11.73 -12.13 13.50
N GLU A 323 12.70 -11.63 14.27
CA GLU A 323 13.30 -10.30 14.06
C GLU A 323 14.20 -10.22 12.82
N ASP A 324 14.66 -11.37 12.31
CA ASP A 324 15.51 -11.53 11.13
C ASP A 324 14.71 -11.59 9.82
N ILE A 325 13.42 -11.25 9.86
CA ILE A 325 12.56 -11.13 8.69
C ILE A 325 11.63 -9.93 8.84
N ARG A 326 11.49 -9.14 7.77
CA ARG A 326 10.72 -7.89 7.78
C ARG A 326 9.83 -7.78 6.55
N PRO A 327 8.54 -7.46 6.69
CA PRO A 327 7.74 -7.13 5.52
C PRO A 327 8.19 -5.76 5.00
N TYR A 328 8.19 -5.57 3.68
CA TYR A 328 8.42 -4.26 3.06
C TYR A 328 7.42 -3.93 1.95
N GLY A 329 6.58 -4.89 1.55
CA GLY A 329 5.55 -4.67 0.55
C GLY A 329 4.47 -5.74 0.59
N ILE A 330 3.36 -5.46 -0.09
CA ILE A 330 2.27 -6.40 -0.32
C ILE A 330 2.15 -6.60 -1.82
N LEU A 331 2.07 -7.86 -2.26
CA LEU A 331 1.75 -8.21 -3.64
C LEU A 331 0.28 -8.60 -3.77
N ILE A 332 -0.35 -8.08 -4.81
CA ILE A 332 -1.74 -8.38 -5.18
C ILE A 332 -1.80 -8.76 -6.66
N LYS A 333 -2.56 -9.81 -6.98
CA LYS A 333 -2.81 -10.28 -8.34
C LYS A 333 -4.28 -10.70 -8.48
N GLU A 334 -5.00 -10.15 -9.45
CA GLU A 334 -6.36 -10.60 -9.79
C GLU A 334 -6.28 -11.94 -10.55
N VAL A 335 -7.20 -12.88 -10.27
CA VAL A 335 -7.19 -14.25 -10.82
C VAL A 335 -8.53 -14.73 -11.34
#